data_AF-A0A1S2L5Z3-F1
#
_entry.id   AF-A0A1S2L5Z3-F1
#
_cell.length_a   1.000
_cell.length_b   1.000
_cell.length_c   1.000
_cell.angle_alpha   90.00
_cell.angle_beta   90.00
_cell.angle_gamma   90.00
#
_symmetry.space_group_name_H-M   'P 1'
#
loop_
_entity.id
_entity.type
_entity.pdbx_description
1 polymer ?
#
loop_
_entity_poly.entity_id
_entity_poly.type
_entity_poly.pdbx_seq_one_letter_code
_entity_poly.pdbx_strand_id
1 'polypeptide(L)' 'MAEQKYAATYQLGKTTVHVVAPEPMSKEEHEQRVREFHLAGWAIWNALPVEQRLSINETAAGKE' A
#
# COMPACT_ATOMS: atom_id res chain seq x y z
N MET A 1 -3.31 11.82 -28.52
CA MET A 1 -3.79 12.30 -27.20
C MET A 1 -4.76 11.23 -26.69
N ALA A 2 -4.36 10.42 -25.71
CA ALA A 2 -5.23 9.36 -25.19
C ALA A 2 -6.35 9.99 -24.36
N GLU A 3 -7.60 9.67 -24.69
CA GLU A 3 -8.79 10.13 -23.97
C GLU A 3 -8.73 9.60 -22.53
N GLN A 4 -8.58 10.49 -21.54
CA GLN A 4 -8.53 10.10 -20.13
C GLN A 4 -9.90 9.57 -19.70
N LYS A 5 -10.00 8.26 -19.53
CA LYS A 5 -11.23 7.56 -19.15
C LYS A 5 -11.45 7.72 -17.64
N TYR A 6 -12.24 8.72 -17.25
CA TYR A 6 -12.55 8.97 -15.85
C TYR A 6 -13.39 7.83 -15.26
N ALA A 7 -12.99 7.34 -14.09
CA ALA A 7 -13.69 6.31 -13.35
C ALA A 7 -14.97 6.83 -12.67
N ALA A 8 -14.99 8.11 -12.30
CA ALA A 8 -16.19 8.80 -11.86
C ALA A 8 -16.09 10.29 -12.19
N THR A 9 -17.23 10.94 -12.31
CA THR A 9 -17.31 12.41 -12.38
C THR A 9 -18.40 12.89 -11.44
N TYR A 10 -18.06 13.84 -10.57
CA TYR A 10 -18.99 14.46 -9.62
C TYR A 10 -19.17 15.93 -9.93
N GLN A 11 -20.40 16.44 -9.83
CA GLN A 11 -20.69 17.87 -9.91
C GLN A 11 -21.06 18.41 -8.53
N LEU A 12 -20.29 19.39 -8.08
CA LEU A 12 -20.46 20.10 -6.83
C LEU A 12 -20.69 21.57 -7.14
N GLY A 13 -21.95 21.95 -7.34
CA GLY A 13 -22.34 23.31 -7.73
C GLY A 13 -21.76 23.70 -9.10
N LYS A 14 -20.74 24.58 -9.11
CA LYS A 14 -20.01 25.00 -10.32
C LYS A 14 -18.73 24.19 -10.58
N THR A 15 -18.40 23.25 -9.71
CA THR A 15 -17.14 22.47 -9.80
C THR A 15 -17.42 21.07 -10.33
N THR A 16 -16.62 20.62 -11.30
CA THR A 16 -16.62 19.25 -11.80
C THR A 16 -15.37 18.54 -11.31
N VAL A 17 -15.54 17.43 -10.60
CA VAL A 17 -14.45 16.58 -10.09
C VAL A 17 -14.40 15.32 -10.95
N HIS A 18 -13.26 15.08 -11.58
CA HIS A 18 -13.00 13.86 -12.33
C HIS A 18 -12.10 12.92 -11.52
N VAL A 19 -12.59 11.72 -11.22
CA VAL A 19 -11.80 10.66 -10.58
C VAL A 19 -11.14 9.84 -11.67
N VAL A 20 -9.82 9.83 -11.70
CA VAL A 20 -9.04 8.97 -12.60
C VAL A 20 -8.69 7.71 -11.82
N ALA A 21 -9.22 6.56 -12.25
CA ALA A 21 -8.72 5.29 -11.72
C ALA A 21 -7.36 5.00 -12.38
N PRO A 22 -6.40 4.45 -11.63
CA PRO A 22 -5.19 3.90 -12.22
C PRO A 22 -5.56 2.76 -13.18
N GLU A 23 -4.66 2.45 -14.11
CA GLU A 23 -4.83 1.30 -14.99
C GLU A 23 -5.07 0.03 -14.16
N PRO A 24 -6.04 -0.82 -14.55
CA PRO A 24 -6.33 -2.03 -13.82
C PRO A 24 -5.10 -2.95 -13.87
N MET A 25 -4.56 -3.25 -12.69
CA MET A 25 -3.46 -4.18 -12.53
C MET A 25 -3.98 -5.62 -12.63
N SER A 26 -3.22 -6.51 -13.26
CA SER A 26 -3.54 -7.94 -13.23
C SER A 26 -3.45 -8.49 -11.81
N LYS A 27 -4.15 -9.61 -11.53
CA LYS A 27 -4.07 -10.28 -10.23
C LYS A 27 -2.64 -10.76 -9.95
N GLU A 28 -1.97 -11.29 -10.96
CA GLU A 28 -0.61 -11.80 -10.86
C GLU A 28 0.40 -10.71 -10.50
N GLU A 29 0.32 -9.54 -11.15
CA GLU A 29 1.18 -8.39 -10.82
C GLU A 29 0.90 -7.85 -9.41
N HIS A 30 -0.37 -7.83 -9.00
CA HIS A 30 -0.75 -7.42 -7.66
C HIS A 30 -0.17 -8.38 -6.61
N GLU A 31 -0.32 -9.68 -6.80
CA GLU A 31 0.24 -10.71 -5.92
C GLU A 31 1.76 -10.66 -5.87
N GLN A 32 2.42 -10.39 -6.99
CA GLN A 32 3.87 -10.18 -7.05
C GLN A 32 4.28 -8.99 -6.19
N ARG A 33 3.65 -7.82 -6.36
CA ARG A 33 3.98 -6.63 -5.56
C ARG A 33 3.76 -6.88 -4.07
N VAL A 34 2.64 -7.50 -3.69
CA VAL A 34 2.36 -7.86 -2.29
C VAL A 34 3.45 -8.77 -1.73
N ARG A 35 3.89 -9.78 -2.49
CA ARG A 35 5.00 -10.65 -2.09
C ARG A 35 6.29 -9.85 -1.91
N GLU A 36 6.62 -8.93 -2.81
CA GLU A 36 7.82 -8.08 -2.71
C GLU A 36 7.78 -7.21 -1.45
N PHE A 37 6.64 -6.60 -1.13
CA PHE A 37 6.48 -5.83 0.11
C PHE A 37 6.66 -6.70 1.37
N HIS A 38 6.10 -7.91 1.39
CA HIS A 38 6.30 -8.83 2.50
C HIS A 38 7.76 -9.24 2.65
N LEU A 39 8.45 -9.54 1.53
CA LEU A 39 9.86 -9.89 1.56
C LEU A 39 10.73 -8.74 2.05
N ALA A 40 10.45 -7.51 1.60
CA ALA A 40 11.14 -6.31 2.08
C ALA A 40 10.92 -6.10 3.58
N GLY A 41 9.68 -6.25 4.07
CA GLY A 41 9.36 -6.18 5.50
C GLY A 41 10.13 -7.22 6.32
N TRP A 42 10.18 -8.46 5.85
CA TRP A 42 10.96 -9.52 6.49
C TRP A 42 12.47 -9.27 6.46
N ALA A 43 13.00 -8.74 5.36
CA ALA A 43 14.41 -8.40 5.25
C ALA A 43 14.79 -7.31 6.27
N ILE A 44 13.97 -6.26 6.39
CA ILE A 44 14.13 -5.19 7.38
C ILE A 44 14.08 -5.79 8.79
N TRP A 45 13.07 -6.60 9.09
CA TRP A 45 12.94 -7.26 10.40
C TRP A 45 14.17 -8.10 10.76
N ASN A 46 14.66 -8.91 9.82
CA ASN A 46 15.82 -9.77 10.05
C ASN A 46 17.13 -8.99 10.18
N ALA A 47 17.21 -7.78 9.60
CA ALA A 47 18.35 -6.90 9.76
C ALA A 47 18.40 -6.24 11.16
N LEU A 48 17.29 -6.24 11.91
CA LEU A 48 17.27 -5.68 13.26
C LEU A 48 18.02 -6.57 14.26
N PRO A 49 18.75 -5.97 15.22
CA PRO A 49 19.30 -6.69 16.37
C PRO A 49 18.21 -7.45 17.14
N VAL A 50 18.58 -8.57 17.75
CA VAL A 50 17.63 -9.41 18.52
C VAL A 50 16.96 -8.60 19.63
N GLU A 51 17.69 -7.75 20.32
CA GLU A 51 17.17 -6.91 21.41
C GLU A 51 16.08 -5.95 20.94
N GLN A 52 16.27 -5.32 19.76
CA GLN A 52 15.25 -4.45 19.19
C GLN A 52 14.00 -5.22 18.76
N ARG A 53 14.17 -6.41 18.17
CA ARG A 53 13.04 -7.28 17.82
C ARG A 53 12.22 -7.69 19.05
N LEU A 54 12.90 -8.04 20.15
CA LEU A 54 12.25 -8.40 21.40
C LEU A 54 11.49 -7.20 22.00
N SER A 55 12.12 -6.03 22.06
CA SER A 55 11.47 -4.81 22.56
C SER A 55 10.22 -4.45 21.73
N ILE A 56 10.31 -4.49 20.40
CA ILE A 56 9.16 -4.23 19.52
C ILE A 56 8.04 -5.24 19.76
N ASN A 57 8.38 -6.52 19.94
CA ASN A 57 7.38 -7.56 20.22
C ASN A 57 6.70 -7.35 21.59
N GLU A 58 7.43 -6.90 22.62
CA GLU A 58 6.87 -6.63 23.94
C GLU A 58 5.92 -5.42 23.92
N THR A 59 6.30 -4.34 23.23
CA THR A 59 5.43 -3.19 23.01
C THR A 59 4.16 -3.58 22.22
N ALA A 60 4.31 -4.40 21.18
CA ALA A 60 3.16 -4.89 20.40
C ALA A 60 2.23 -5.82 21.20
N ALA A 61 2.78 -6.55 22.18
CA ALA A 61 2.02 -7.42 23.07
C ALA A 61 1.27 -6.66 24.19
N GLY A 62 1.37 -5.33 24.26
CA GLY A 62 0.70 -4.51 25.27
C GLY A 62 1.28 -4.67 26.68
N LYS A 63 2.53 -5.13 26.79
CA LYS A 63 3.27 -5.12 28.06
C LYS A 63 3.96 -3.76 28.19
N GLU A 64 3.21 -2.79 28.73
CA GLU A 64 3.76 -1.55 29.29
C GLU A 64 4.25 -1.76 30.73
#